data_AF-A0A8H7PSX6-F1
#
_entry.id   AF-A0A8H7PSX6-F1
#
_cell.length_a   1.000
_cell.length_b   1.000
_cell.length_c   1.000
_cell.angle_alpha   90.00
_cell.angle_beta   90.00
_cell.angle_gamma   90.00
#
_symmetry.space_group_name_H-M   'P 1'
#
loop_
_entity.id
_entity.type
_entity.pdbx_description
1 polymer ?
#
loop_
_entity_poly.entity_id
_entity_poly.type
_entity_poly.pdbx_seq_one_letter_code
_entity_poly.pdbx_strand_id
1 'polypeptide(L)'
;MAQRISLVARRQPLARYISGKAVVPEQFTQTIVLSNGATYTVRTTSPKPQVRLTKDTRNHPLWNPSMLREGVNDESEQLTKFQKRFGDLGGLDDISFVQSDEEVSKAMQKAAASGGQQSKAAKGKGKKK
;
A
#
# COMPACT_ATOMS: atom_id res chain seq x y z
N MET A 1 -29.34 15.45 -2.87
CA MET A 1 -30.19 14.50 -3.63
C MET A 1 -29.39 13.23 -3.86
N ALA A 2 -29.66 12.15 -3.13
CA ALA A 2 -29.03 10.84 -3.36
C ALA A 2 -30.03 9.95 -4.10
N GLN A 3 -29.69 9.54 -5.33
CA GLN A 3 -30.52 8.63 -6.11
C GLN A 3 -30.32 7.20 -5.61
N ARG A 4 -31.39 6.58 -5.09
CA ARG A 4 -31.42 5.15 -4.77
C ARG A 4 -31.35 4.37 -6.07
N ILE A 5 -30.32 3.55 -6.24
CA ILE A 5 -30.28 2.52 -7.29
C ILE A 5 -31.23 1.42 -6.85
N SER A 6 -32.52 1.54 -7.15
CA SER A 6 -33.47 0.45 -6.95
C SER A 6 -33.41 -0.48 -8.15
N LEU A 7 -32.97 -1.71 -7.93
CA LEU A 7 -33.13 -2.80 -8.87
C LEU A 7 -34.63 -3.04 -9.05
N VAL A 8 -35.27 -2.43 -10.06
CA VAL A 8 -36.65 -2.71 -10.46
C VAL A 8 -36.67 -4.05 -11.18
N ALA A 9 -36.32 -5.10 -10.45
CA ALA A 9 -36.61 -6.47 -10.84
C ALA A 9 -38.04 -6.74 -10.39
N ARG A 10 -38.94 -7.03 -11.34
CA ARG A 10 -40.24 -7.65 -11.05
C ARG A 10 -39.96 -8.77 -10.05
N ARG A 11 -40.39 -8.58 -8.80
CA ARG A 11 -40.25 -9.59 -7.75
C ARG A 11 -41.03 -10.81 -8.21
N GLN A 12 -40.34 -11.78 -8.79
CA GLN A 12 -40.96 -13.06 -9.07
C GLN A 12 -41.48 -13.63 -7.75
N PRO A 13 -42.66 -14.28 -7.75
CA PRO A 13 -43.13 -14.93 -6.54
C PRO A 13 -42.05 -15.91 -6.09
N LEU A 14 -41.56 -15.73 -4.86
CA LEU A 14 -40.56 -16.61 -4.27
C LEU A 14 -41.09 -18.03 -4.37
N ALA A 15 -40.45 -18.85 -5.20
CA ALA A 15 -40.78 -20.25 -5.33
C ALA A 15 -40.72 -20.85 -3.92
N ARG A 16 -41.87 -21.31 -3.42
CA ARG A 16 -41.94 -22.04 -2.14
C ARG A 16 -41.25 -23.39 -2.37
N TYR A 17 -39.94 -23.41 -2.17
CA TYR A 17 -39.14 -24.63 -2.14
C TYR A 17 -39.56 -25.43 -0.90
N ILE A 18 -40.55 -26.30 -1.07
CA ILE A 18 -40.89 -27.34 -0.09
C ILE A 18 -39.92 -28.48 -0.34
N SER A 19 -38.67 -28.30 0.06
CA SER A 19 -37.64 -29.33 0.00
C SER A 19 -36.47 -28.88 0.85
N GLY A 20 -36.21 -29.57 1.95
CA GLY A 20 -35.05 -29.34 2.82
C GLY A 20 -33.70 -29.73 2.18
N LYS A 21 -33.60 -29.77 0.85
CA LYS A 21 -32.34 -30.00 0.15
C LYS A 21 -31.54 -28.71 0.08
N ALA A 22 -30.36 -28.71 0.68
CA ALA A 22 -29.42 -27.60 0.55
C ALA A 22 -29.02 -27.44 -0.93
N VAL A 23 -29.16 -26.21 -1.45
CA VAL A 23 -28.63 -25.85 -2.76
C VAL A 23 -27.12 -25.68 -2.60
N VAL A 24 -26.35 -26.66 -3.07
CA VAL A 24 -24.89 -26.62 -3.04
C VAL A 24 -24.39 -26.22 -4.43
N PRO A 25 -23.58 -25.17 -4.55
CA PRO A 25 -23.00 -24.76 -5.83
C PRO A 25 -21.99 -25.81 -6.34
N GLU A 26 -21.74 -25.80 -7.64
CA GLU A 26 -20.72 -26.67 -8.23
C GLU A 26 -19.32 -26.30 -7.71
N GLN A 27 -18.54 -27.34 -7.42
CA GLN A 27 -17.19 -27.21 -6.89
C GLN A 27 -16.19 -27.85 -7.84
N PHE A 28 -15.17 -27.09 -8.19
CA PHE A 28 -14.02 -27.50 -8.97
C PHE A 28 -12.83 -27.79 -8.07
N THR A 29 -11.95 -28.67 -8.55
CA THR A 29 -10.68 -28.95 -7.87
C THR A 29 -9.63 -27.96 -8.36
N GLN A 30 -9.09 -27.17 -7.44
CA GLN A 30 -8.08 -26.15 -7.72
C GLN A 30 -6.76 -26.50 -7.03
N THR A 31 -5.66 -26.42 -7.76
CA THR A 31 -4.31 -26.54 -7.23
C THR A 31 -3.78 -25.16 -6.87
N ILE A 32 -3.46 -24.95 -5.60
CA ILE A 32 -2.91 -23.69 -5.10
C ILE A 32 -1.41 -23.88 -4.89
N VAL A 33 -0.61 -23.04 -5.53
CA VAL A 33 0.84 -22.98 -5.39
C VAL A 33 1.20 -21.82 -4.47
N LEU A 34 1.89 -22.13 -3.38
CA LEU A 34 2.40 -21.16 -2.42
C LEU A 34 3.70 -20.51 -2.90
N SER A 35 4.13 -19.47 -2.19
CA SER A 35 5.35 -18.71 -2.48
C SER A 35 6.62 -19.57 -2.43
N ASN A 36 6.66 -20.59 -1.56
CA ASN A 36 7.77 -21.55 -1.46
C ASN A 36 7.69 -22.70 -2.49
N GLY A 37 6.71 -22.66 -3.40
CA GLY A 37 6.46 -23.72 -4.37
C GLY A 37 5.69 -24.92 -3.84
N ALA A 38 5.33 -24.96 -2.54
CA ALA A 38 4.47 -26.01 -2.02
C ALA A 38 3.08 -25.93 -2.66
N THR A 39 2.44 -27.08 -2.84
CA THR A 39 1.15 -27.18 -3.53
C THR A 39 0.12 -27.94 -2.73
N TYR A 40 -1.12 -27.47 -2.73
CA TYR A 40 -2.25 -28.20 -2.15
C TYR A 40 -3.50 -28.07 -3.02
N THR A 41 -4.40 -29.04 -2.91
CA THR A 41 -5.63 -29.11 -3.70
C THR A 41 -6.84 -28.77 -2.85
N VAL A 42 -7.69 -27.85 -3.33
CA VAL A 42 -8.91 -27.40 -2.64
C VAL A 42 -10.12 -27.48 -3.55
N ARG A 43 -11.28 -27.79 -2.96
CA ARG A 43 -12.59 -27.69 -3.62
C ARG A 43 -13.10 -26.26 -3.53
N THR A 44 -13.16 -25.55 -4.66
CA THR A 44 -13.58 -24.15 -4.76
C THR A 44 -14.69 -23.99 -5.79
N THR A 45 -15.46 -22.92 -5.74
CA THR A 45 -16.47 -22.61 -6.78
C THR A 45 -15.88 -21.89 -7.99
N SER A 46 -14.60 -21.49 -7.92
CA SER A 46 -13.89 -20.83 -9.01
C SER A 46 -13.49 -21.83 -10.11
N PRO A 47 -13.68 -21.50 -11.41
CA PRO A 47 -13.35 -22.40 -12.51
C PRO A 47 -11.83 -22.48 -12.79
N LYS A 48 -10.99 -21.73 -12.08
CA LYS A 48 -9.54 -21.70 -12.33
C LYS A 48 -8.86 -22.96 -11.78
N PRO A 49 -8.18 -23.78 -12.62
CA PRO A 49 -7.57 -25.03 -12.17
C PRO A 49 -6.31 -24.81 -11.33
N GLN A 50 -5.59 -23.71 -11.54
CA GLN A 50 -4.36 -23.40 -10.81
C GLN A 50 -4.32 -21.93 -10.40
N VAL A 51 -3.91 -21.67 -9.16
CA VAL A 51 -3.67 -20.32 -8.63
C VAL A 51 -2.31 -20.29 -7.95
N ARG A 52 -1.50 -19.28 -8.29
CA ARG A 52 -0.22 -19.00 -7.65
C ARG A 52 -0.40 -17.85 -6.68
N LEU A 53 0.02 -18.03 -5.44
CA LEU A 53 -0.05 -17.02 -4.40
C LEU A 53 1.29 -16.28 -4.29
N THR A 54 1.26 -14.97 -4.51
CA THR A 54 2.41 -14.09 -4.27
C THR A 54 2.51 -13.66 -2.81
N LYS A 55 1.42 -13.73 -2.05
CA LYS A 55 1.33 -13.37 -0.62
C LYS A 55 0.63 -14.49 0.14
N ASP A 56 1.31 -15.06 1.12
CA ASP A 56 0.83 -16.19 1.90
C ASP A 56 1.39 -16.18 3.33
N THR A 57 1.01 -17.16 4.14
CA THR A 57 1.48 -17.28 5.53
C THR A 57 2.98 -17.60 5.64
N ARG A 58 3.62 -18.05 4.56
CA ARG A 58 5.04 -18.42 4.56
C ARG A 58 5.94 -17.23 4.26
N ASN A 59 5.47 -16.25 3.49
CA ASN A 59 6.21 -15.05 3.12
C ASN A 59 5.84 -13.80 3.95
N HIS A 60 4.84 -13.90 4.83
CA HIS A 60 4.38 -12.76 5.62
C HIS A 60 5.10 -12.68 6.99
N PRO A 61 5.61 -11.48 7.37
CA PRO A 61 6.51 -11.31 8.52
C PRO A 61 5.91 -11.74 9.86
N LEU A 62 4.59 -11.59 10.03
CA LEU A 62 3.90 -11.97 11.27
C LEU A 62 3.99 -13.48 11.57
N TRP A 63 3.90 -14.33 10.55
CA TRP A 63 3.85 -15.79 10.73
C TRP A 63 5.22 -16.45 10.58
N ASN A 64 6.21 -15.73 10.05
CA ASN A 64 7.58 -16.20 9.93
C ASN A 64 8.57 -15.08 10.34
N PRO A 65 8.77 -14.88 11.65
CA PRO A 65 9.59 -13.79 12.17
C PRO A 65 11.09 -13.92 11.81
N SER A 66 11.55 -15.14 11.48
CA SER A 66 12.93 -15.37 11.03
C SER A 66 13.26 -14.65 9.72
N MET A 67 12.30 -14.54 8.79
CA MET A 67 12.53 -13.88 7.51
C MET A 67 12.66 -12.36 7.61
N LEU A 68 12.29 -11.73 8.74
CA LEU A 68 12.48 -10.28 8.89
C LEU A 68 13.96 -9.90 8.78
N ARG A 69 14.87 -10.84 9.04
CA ARG A 69 16.31 -10.64 8.90
C ARG A 69 16.76 -10.54 7.44
N GLU A 70 16.01 -11.11 6.50
CA GLU A 70 16.32 -11.08 5.06
C GLU A 70 15.82 -9.80 4.36
N GLY A 71 15.15 -8.91 5.10
CA GLY A 71 14.67 -7.62 4.61
C GLY A 71 13.17 -7.62 4.31
N VAL A 72 12.51 -6.50 4.62
CA VAL A 72 11.08 -6.31 4.33
C VAL A 72 10.94 -5.89 2.87
N ASN A 73 10.19 -6.67 2.10
CA ASN A 73 9.89 -6.33 0.71
C ASN A 73 8.81 -5.23 0.69
N ASP A 74 9.14 -4.04 0.18
CA ASP A 74 8.23 -2.89 0.14
C ASP A 74 7.10 -3.13 -0.88
N GLU A 75 5.87 -3.26 -0.40
CA GLU A 75 4.68 -3.44 -1.24
C GLU A 75 4.23 -2.17 -1.93
N SER A 76 4.62 -1.00 -1.42
CA SER A 76 4.21 0.29 -1.97
C SER A 76 5.08 0.73 -3.15
N GLU A 77 6.18 0.01 -3.42
CA GLU A 77 7.22 0.33 -4.40
C GLU A 77 7.80 1.76 -4.25
N GLN A 78 7.48 2.48 -3.18
CA GLN A 78 7.87 3.88 -3.02
C GLN A 78 9.36 3.95 -2.75
N LEU A 79 9.87 3.05 -1.91
CA LEU A 79 11.30 2.94 -1.62
C LEU A 79 12.05 2.47 -2.88
N THR A 80 11.47 1.54 -3.63
CA THR A 80 12.06 1.09 -4.90
C THR A 80 12.08 2.20 -5.96
N LYS A 81 11.01 3.00 -6.07
CA LYS A 81 10.93 4.16 -6.97
C LYS A 81 11.92 5.25 -6.57
N PHE A 82 12.08 5.50 -5.28
CA PHE A 82 13.09 6.42 -4.76
C PHE A 82 14.50 5.91 -5.07
N GLN A 83 14.82 4.66 -4.75
CA GLN A 83 16.10 4.04 -5.06
C GLN A 83 16.41 4.07 -6.55
N LYS A 84 15.42 3.85 -7.43
CA LYS A 84 15.62 3.95 -8.88
C LYS A 84 15.90 5.38 -9.36
N ARG A 85 15.35 6.40 -8.68
CA ARG A 85 15.49 7.81 -9.07
C ARG A 85 16.74 8.46 -8.48
N PHE A 86 17.13 8.06 -7.27
CA PHE A 86 18.15 8.74 -6.47
C PHE A 86 19.28 7.80 -6.02
N GLY A 87 19.16 6.48 -6.23
CA GLY A 87 20.15 5.50 -5.80
C GLY A 87 21.36 5.34 -6.73
N ASP A 88 21.33 5.94 -7.93
CA ASP A 88 22.48 6.00 -8.86
C ASP A 88 23.38 7.24 -8.62
N LEU A 89 22.95 8.15 -7.73
CA LEU A 89 23.86 9.16 -7.17
C LEU A 89 24.78 8.40 -6.21
N GLY A 90 25.94 7.99 -6.73
CA GLY A 90 26.87 7.07 -6.10
C GLY A 90 27.11 7.38 -4.63
N GLY A 91 26.56 6.54 -3.76
CA GLY A 91 26.80 6.57 -2.33
C GLY A 91 26.22 7.80 -1.62
N LEU A 92 25.50 7.53 -0.54
CA LEU A 92 25.30 8.52 0.53
C LEU A 92 26.63 9.00 1.17
N ASP A 93 27.79 8.52 0.68
CA ASP A 93 29.14 8.96 1.03
C ASP A 93 29.51 10.33 0.45
N ASP A 94 28.95 10.72 -0.70
CA ASP A 94 29.25 12.02 -1.33
C ASP A 94 28.34 13.16 -0.83
N ILE A 95 27.58 12.92 0.26
CA ILE A 95 26.85 13.94 1.02
C ILE A 95 27.79 14.57 2.07
N SER A 96 28.98 14.97 1.65
CA SER A 96 29.84 15.86 2.44
C SER A 96 29.20 17.25 2.64
N PHE A 97 28.13 17.57 1.91
CA PHE A 97 27.34 18.79 2.10
C PHE A 97 26.59 18.84 3.45
N VAL A 98 26.31 17.70 4.08
CA VAL A 98 25.61 17.62 5.38
C VAL A 98 26.57 17.66 6.58
N GLN A 99 27.89 17.72 6.36
CA GLN A 99 28.86 17.97 7.45
C GLN A 99 28.83 19.41 8.02
N SER A 100 27.88 20.24 7.61
CA SER A 100 27.69 21.58 8.15
C SER A 100 26.51 21.69 9.13
N ASP A 101 26.02 20.58 9.69
CA ASP A 101 24.95 20.62 10.72
C ASP A 101 25.40 21.35 12.00
N GLU A 102 26.72 21.36 12.30
CA GLU A 102 27.30 22.17 13.38
C GLU A 102 27.34 23.67 13.06
N GLU A 103 27.52 24.05 11.79
CA GLU A 103 27.55 25.44 11.35
C GLU A 103 26.13 26.02 11.20
N VAL A 104 25.19 25.19 10.72
CA VAL A 104 23.76 25.52 10.63
C VAL A 104 23.14 25.62 12.03
N SER A 105 23.52 24.74 12.97
CA SER A 105 23.13 24.81 14.39
C SER A 105 23.67 26.07 15.07
N LYS A 106 24.95 26.43 14.85
CA LYS A 106 25.53 27.68 15.36
C LYS A 106 24.90 28.93 14.75
N ALA A 107 24.59 28.91 13.45
CA ALA A 107 23.90 30.02 12.78
C ALA A 107 22.46 30.18 13.28
N MET A 108 21.75 29.08 13.54
CA MET A 108 20.39 29.09 14.07
C MET A 108 20.34 29.50 15.55
N GLN A 109 21.31 29.08 16.37
CA GLN A 109 21.48 29.57 17.75
C GLN A 109 21.82 31.07 17.79
N LYS A 110 22.67 31.55 16.86
CA LYS A 110 23.01 32.97 16.74
C LYS A 110 21.80 33.81 16.29
N ALA A 111 20.98 33.30 15.38
CA ALA A 111 19.74 33.96 14.95
C ALA A 111 18.65 33.94 16.02
N ALA A 112 18.56 32.87 16.83
CA ALA A 112 17.65 32.79 17.97
C ALA A 112 18.09 33.73 19.12
N ALA A 113 19.39 33.90 19.32
CA ALA A 113 19.95 34.84 20.30
C ALA A 113 19.83 36.32 19.88
N SER A 114 19.65 36.63 18.59
CA SER A 114 19.61 38.00 18.09
C SER A 114 18.20 38.62 17.99
N GLY A 115 17.15 37.99 18.53
CA GLY A 115 15.82 38.60 18.69
C GLY A 115 15.10 38.87 17.35
N GLY A 116 14.12 38.04 17.03
CA GLY A 116 13.39 38.08 15.76
C GLY A 116 12.75 39.43 15.41
N GLN A 117 12.94 39.87 14.16
CA GLN A 117 12.09 40.88 13.54
C GLN A 117 11.00 40.21 12.71
N GLN A 118 9.77 40.33 13.20
CA GLN A 118 8.55 40.07 12.46
C GLN A 118 8.44 41.06 11.28
N SER A 119 8.52 40.57 10.03
CA SER A 119 8.09 41.35 8.88
C SER A 119 6.60 41.12 8.62
N LYS A 120 5.85 42.22 8.72
CA LYS A 120 4.40 42.32 8.59
C LYS A 120 3.92 41.95 7.19
N ALA A 121 2.76 41.31 7.14
CA ALA A 121 1.93 41.16 5.96
C ALA A 121 1.58 42.55 5.35
N ALA A 122 1.90 42.75 4.07
CA ALA A 122 1.51 43.92 3.30
C ALA A 122 0.61 43.52 2.12
N LYS A 123 -0.60 44.08 2.17
CA LYS A 123 -1.73 43.99 1.24
C LYS A 123 -1.44 44.80 -0.03
N GLY A 124 -1.60 44.21 -1.22
CA GLY A 124 -1.44 44.90 -2.51
C GLY A 124 -2.61 44.62 -3.47
N LYS A 125 -3.46 45.63 -3.67
CA LYS A 125 -4.53 45.75 -4.67
C LYS A 125 -4.00 45.53 -6.11
N GLY A 126 -4.81 44.90 -6.97
CA GLY A 126 -4.42 44.47 -8.31
C GLY A 126 -4.40 45.54 -9.42
N LYS A 127 -4.10 45.08 -10.64
CA LYS A 127 -4.40 45.80 -11.88
C LYS A 127 -4.43 44.84 -13.08
N LYS A 128 -5.54 44.90 -13.83
CA LYS A 128 -5.72 44.35 -15.18
C LYS A 128 -4.60 44.80 -16.12
N LYS A 129 -4.13 43.89 -16.97
CA LYS A 129 -4.10 44.06 -18.42
C LYS A 129 -4.09 42.70 -19.10
#